data_AF-A0A0E3RT34-F1
#
_entry.id   AF-A0A0E3RT34-F1
#
_cell.length_a   1.000
_cell.length_b   1.000
_cell.length_c   1.000
_cell.angle_alpha   90.00
_cell.angle_beta   90.00
_cell.angle_gamma   90.00
#
_symmetry.space_group_name_H-M   'P 1'
#
loop_
_entity.id
_entity.type
_entity.pdbx_description
1 polymer ?
#
loop_
_entity_poly.entity_id
_entity_poly.type
_entity_poly.pdbx_seq_one_letter_code
_entity_poly.pdbx_strand_id
1 'polypeptide(L)' 'MEIIREIINDPQISIVELSQKIGLGTTAIENNITKFKEKGILKRVGPAKGGHWEIIDESKNENIDEASEL' A
#
# COMPACT_ATOMS: atom_id res chain seq x y z
N MET A 1 0.17 -9.21 -7.46
CA MET A 1 0.50 -7.79 -7.18
C MET A 1 1.32 -7.72 -5.89
N GLU A 2 2.60 -8.10 -5.93
CA GLU A 2 3.44 -8.27 -4.72
C GLU A 2 3.57 -6.99 -3.88
N ILE A 3 3.74 -5.83 -4.53
CA ILE A 3 3.91 -4.53 -3.87
C ILE A 3 2.69 -4.13 -3.04
N ILE A 4 1.48 -4.28 -3.60
CA ILE A 4 0.24 -3.94 -2.90
C ILE A 4 0.03 -4.88 -1.71
N ARG A 5 0.38 -6.17 -1.85
CA ARG A 5 0.28 -7.13 -0.74
C ARG A 5 1.18 -6.73 0.42
N GLU A 6 2.43 -6.35 0.15
CA GLU A 6 3.34 -5.90 1.19
C GLU A 6 2.88 -4.58 1.84
N ILE A 7 2.30 -3.66 1.06
CA ILE A 7 1.69 -2.44 1.60
C ILE A 7 0.48 -2.72 2.48
N ILE A 8 -0.35 -3.72 2.13
CA ILE A 8 -1.49 -4.13 2.97
C ILE A 8 -1.01 -4.76 4.27
N ASN A 9 0.04 -5.58 4.20
CA ASN A 9 0.63 -6.22 5.37
C ASN A 9 1.32 -5.21 6.30
N ASP A 10 2.01 -4.21 5.73
CA ASP A 10 2.66 -3.13 6.44
C ASP A 10 2.43 -1.78 5.74
N PRO A 11 1.41 -1.02 6.16
CA PRO A 11 1.12 0.30 5.59
C PRO A 11 2.25 1.32 5.79
N GLN A 12 3.18 1.12 6.72
CA GLN A 12 4.29 2.05 6.96
C GLN A 12 5.53 1.74 6.13
N ILE A 13 5.51 0.63 5.38
CA ILE A 13 6.66 0.14 4.63
C ILE A 13 7.24 1.20 3.68
N SER A 14 8.57 1.34 3.74
CA SER A 14 9.30 2.23 2.85
C SER A 14 9.56 1.59 1.48
N ILE A 15 9.87 2.44 0.48
CA ILE A 15 10.29 1.99 -0.86
C ILE A 15 11.54 1.09 -0.77
N VAL A 16 12.45 1.39 0.16
CA VAL A 16 13.70 0.63 0.35
C VAL A 16 13.39 -0.76 0.91
N GLU A 17 12.49 -0.86 1.88
CA GLU A 17 12.07 -2.14 2.45
C GLU A 17 11.31 -3.00 1.43
N LEU A 18 10.42 -2.39 0.64
CA LEU A 18 9.75 -3.06 -0.49
C LEU A 18 10.77 -3.61 -1.49
N SER A 19 11.78 -2.80 -1.83
CA SER A 19 12.87 -3.20 -2.73
C SER A 19 13.63 -4.42 -2.19
N GLN A 20 13.98 -4.41 -0.91
CA GLN A 20 14.69 -5.51 -0.25
C GLN A 20 13.84 -6.79 -0.15
N LYS A 21 12.56 -6.66 0.20
CA LYS A 21 11.62 -7.79 0.33
C LYS A 21 11.29 -8.45 -1.00
N ILE A 22 11.07 -7.65 -2.04
CA ILE A 22 10.61 -8.13 -3.35
C ILE A 22 11.80 -8.45 -4.28
N GLY A 23 13.00 -7.93 -3.98
CA GLY A 23 14.19 -8.13 -4.81
C GLY A 23 14.20 -7.29 -6.10
N LEU A 24 13.43 -6.19 -6.12
CA LEU A 24 13.39 -5.24 -7.24
C LEU A 24 14.17 -3.97 -6.89
N GLY A 25 14.73 -3.30 -7.89
CA GLY A 25 15.36 -1.99 -7.69
C GLY A 25 14.36 -0.94 -7.17
N THR A 26 14.83 -0.01 -6.34
CA THR A 26 14.01 1.07 -5.77
C THR A 26 13.28 1.88 -6.84
N THR A 27 13.94 2.18 -7.98
CA THR A 27 13.31 2.87 -9.13
C THR A 27 12.14 2.08 -9.71
N ALA A 28 12.24 0.75 -9.76
CA ALA A 28 11.12 -0.08 -10.22
C ALA A 28 9.96 -0.04 -9.23
N ILE A 29 10.23 -0.07 -7.93
CA ILE A 29 9.22 0.11 -6.88
C ILE A 29 8.55 1.49 -6.99
N GLU A 30 9.33 2.56 -7.14
CA GLU A 30 8.84 3.94 -7.31
C GLU A 30 7.94 4.09 -8.54
N ASN A 31 8.35 3.52 -9.67
CA ASN A 31 7.56 3.53 -10.90
C ASN A 31 6.22 2.80 -10.72
N ASN A 32 6.20 1.69 -9.98
CA ASN A 32 4.96 0.98 -9.68
C ASN A 32 4.06 1.76 -8.72
N ILE A 33 4.62 2.30 -7.63
CA ILE A 33 3.88 3.15 -6.67
C ILE A 33 3.30 4.38 -7.36
N THR A 34 4.06 5.04 -8.23
CA THR A 34 3.59 6.19 -9.02
C THR A 34 2.40 5.79 -9.89
N LYS A 35 2.49 4.67 -10.62
CA LYS A 35 1.37 4.14 -11.40
C LYS A 35 0.14 3.85 -10.54
N PHE A 36 0.31 3.31 -9.33
CA PHE A 36 -0.82 3.06 -8.42
C PHE A 36 -1.44 4.36 -7.90
N LYS A 37 -0.63 5.39 -7.63
CA LYS A 37 -1.11 6.71 -7.26
C LYS A 37 -1.88 7.38 -8.40
N GLU A 38 -1.35 7.33 -9.62
CA GLU A 38 -1.98 7.88 -10.82
C GLU A 38 -3.31 7.18 -11.14
N LYS A 39 -3.38 5.88 -10.89
CA LYS A 39 -4.61 5.09 -11.02
C LYS A 39 -5.60 5.28 -9.87
N GLY A 40 -5.26 6.06 -8.85
CA GLY A 40 -6.10 6.24 -7.68
C GLY A 40 -6.23 5.00 -6.78
N ILE A 41 -5.31 4.03 -6.88
CA ILE A 41 -5.32 2.79 -6.08
C ILE A 41 -4.62 2.99 -4.74
N LEU A 42 -3.62 3.88 -4.69
CA LEU A 42 -2.72 4.04 -3.55
C LEU A 42 -2.52 5.53 -3.22
N LYS A 43 -2.49 5.87 -1.94
CA LYS A 43 -2.17 7.23 -1.47
C LYS A 43 -1.28 7.18 -0.23
N ARG A 44 -0.38 8.17 -0.10
CA ARG A 44 0.37 8.38 1.14
C ARG A 44 -0.39 9.37 2.00
N VAL A 45 -0.67 9.01 3.25
CA VAL A 45 -1.37 9.86 4.23
C VAL A 45 -0.53 10.03 5.48
N GLY A 46 -0.53 11.26 6.01
CA GLY A 46 0.23 11.65 7.19
C GLY A 46 1.56 12.36 6.89
N PRO A 47 2.34 12.68 7.95
CA PRO A 47 3.54 13.49 7.85
C PRO A 47 4.69 12.77 7.13
N ALA A 48 5.67 13.53 6.61
CA ALA A 48 6.84 12.98 5.92
C ALA A 48 7.61 11.94 6.74
N LYS A 49 7.57 12.05 8.08
CA LYS A 49 8.10 11.07 9.03
C LYS A 49 6.93 10.46 9.81
N GLY A 50 6.42 9.32 9.34
CA GLY A 50 5.35 8.58 10.03
C GLY A 50 4.03 8.46 9.25
N GLY A 51 3.94 9.02 8.05
CA GLY A 51 2.82 8.73 7.17
C GLY A 51 2.79 7.26 6.75
N HIS A 52 1.63 6.75 6.41
CA HIS A 52 1.39 5.39 5.94
C HIS A 52 0.74 5.42 4.56
N TRP A 53 0.74 4.26 3.90
CA TRP A 53 0.08 4.02 2.64
C TRP A 53 -1.36 3.56 2.87
N GLU A 54 -2.30 4.19 2.18
CA GLU A 54 -3.71 3.80 2.16
C GLU A 54 -4.10 3.31 0.76
N ILE A 55 -4.85 2.20 0.73
CA ILE A 55 -5.42 1.65 -0.50
C ILE A 55 -6.80 2.27 -0.69
N ILE A 56 -7.00 3.02 -1.78
CA ILE A 56 -8.27 3.71 -2.09
C ILE A 56 -9.12 2.83 -3.02
N ASP A 57 -9.11 1.52 -2.78
CA ASP A 57 -9.91 0.60 -3.58
C ASP A 57 -11.40 0.80 -3.23
N GLU A 58 -12.16 1.45 -4.12
CA GLU A 58 -13.60 1.67 -3.95
C GLU A 58 -14.41 0.36 -3.85
N SER A 59 -13.79 -0.80 -4.11
CA SER A 59 -14.40 -2.13 -3.93
C SER A 59 -14.21 -2.74 -2.53
N LYS A 60 -13.58 -2.05 -1.58
CA LYS A 60 -13.32 -2.56 -0.21
C LYS A 60 -14.22 -1.99 0.88
N ASN A 61 -15.30 -1.27 0.54
CA ASN A 61 -16.27 -0.77 1.53
C ASN A 61 -17.45 -1.73 1.80
N GLU A 62 -17.27 -3.04 1.64
CA GLU A 62 -18.35 -4.03 1.85
C GLU A 62 -17.98 -5.27 2.71
N ASN A 63 -16.87 -5.32 3.44
CA ASN A 63 -16.58 -6.49 4.30
C ASN A 63 -15.80 -6.16 5.58
N ILE A 64 -16.36 -5.29 6.44
CA ILE A 64 -15.95 -5.19 7.84
C ILE A 64 -17.19 -5.11 8.74
N ASP A 65 -18.11 -6.07 8.67
CA ASP A 65 -19.25 -6.19 9.61
C ASP A 65 -19.70 -7.66 9.87
N GLU A 66 -18.81 -8.66 9.74
CA GLU A 66 -19.14 -10.07 10.05
C GLU A 66 -18.34 -10.66 11.24
N ALA A 67 -18.01 -9.83 12.23
CA ALA A 67 -17.48 -10.30 13.51
C ALA A 67 -18.00 -9.48 14.70
N SER A 68 -19.32 -9.45 14.88
CA SER A 68 -19.94 -9.01 16.15
C SER A 68 -21.28 -9.73 16.48
N GLU A 69 -21.47 -10.96 16.03
CA GLU A 69 -22.50 -11.84 16.61
C GLU A 69 -21.93 -13.24 16.86
N LEU A 70 -21.30 -13.40 18.02
CA LEU A 70 -21.43 -14.58 18.89
C LEU A 70 -21.38 -14.13 20.36
#